data_AF-A0AAU9TJR7-F1
#
_entry.id   AF-A0AAU9TJR7-F1
#
_cell.length_a   1.000
_cell.length_b   1.000
_cell.length_c   1.000
_cell.angle_alpha   90.00
_cell.angle_beta   90.00
_cell.angle_gamma   90.00
#
_symmetry.space_group_name_H-M   'P 1'
#
loop_
_entity.id
_entity.type
_entity.pdbx_description
1 polymer ?
#
loop_
_entity_poly.entity_id
_entity_poly.type
_entity_poly.pdbx_seq_one_letter_code
_entity_poly.pdbx_strand_id
1 'polypeptide(L)' 'MWNGKNVVLLDGYTYYKKNKSRNLIKWACCMSKYCKAHLKIDNNMIIRERNTEHPHDKKGILKVSSGRYIRL' A
#
# COMPACT_ATOMS: atom_id res chain seq x y z
N MET A 1 -4.58 -15.99 -13.08
CA MET A 1 -5.82 -15.47 -12.46
C MET A 1 -5.47 -14.26 -11.62
N TRP A 2 -6.01 -13.07 -11.93
CA TRP A 2 -5.75 -11.85 -11.16
C TRP A 2 -6.61 -11.90 -9.90
N ASN A 3 -6.00 -12.03 -8.72
CA ASN A 3 -6.74 -12.23 -7.46
C ASN A 3 -7.51 -10.99 -6.95
N GLY A 4 -7.71 -9.95 -7.78
CA GLY A 4 -8.62 -8.82 -7.55
C GLY A 4 -8.39 -7.97 -6.29
N LYS A 5 -7.32 -8.23 -5.52
CA LYS A 5 -7.07 -7.52 -4.26
C LYS A 5 -6.53 -6.11 -4.54
N ASN A 6 -7.22 -5.11 -4.01
CA ASN A 6 -6.79 -3.72 -4.05
C ASN A 6 -5.47 -3.53 -3.29
N VAL A 7 -4.59 -2.68 -3.85
CA VAL A 7 -3.30 -2.31 -3.29
C VAL A 7 -3.17 -0.80 -3.36
N VAL A 8 -2.62 -0.19 -2.31
CA VAL A 8 -2.28 1.24 -2.30
C VAL A 8 -0.82 1.39 -2.70
N LEU A 9 -0.55 2.30 -3.63
CA LEU A 9 0.80 2.73 -4.00
C LEU A 9 1.04 4.12 -3.44
N LEU A 10 2.04 4.26 -2.58
CA LEU A 10 2.46 5.54 -2.01
C LEU A 10 3.99 5.60 -1.99
N ASP A 11 4.57 6.65 -2.57
CA ASP A 11 6.02 6.88 -2.63
C ASP A 11 6.83 5.67 -3.15
N GLY A 12 6.27 4.90 -4.08
CA GLY A 12 6.89 3.70 -4.65
C GLY A 12 6.76 2.43 -3.79
N TYR A 13 6.12 2.52 -2.62
CA TYR A 13 5.83 1.38 -1.76
C TYR A 13 4.39 0.90 -1.92
N THR A 14 4.21 -0.42 -1.90
CA THR A 14 2.88 -1.06 -2.00
C THR A 14 2.37 -1.49 -0.64
N TYR A 15 1.11 -1.19 -0.36
CA TYR A 15 0.43 -1.54 0.88
C TYR A 15 -0.83 -2.37 0.58
N TYR A 16 -1.02 -3.44 1.33
CA TYR A 16 -2.21 -4.29 1.23
C TYR A 16 -3.17 -4.01 2.39
N LYS A 17 -4.46 -4.18 2.13
CA LYS A 17 -5.51 -4.04 3.15
C LYS A 17 -5.31 -5.10 4.23
N LYS A 18 -5.03 -4.68 5.47
CA LYS A 18 -4.77 -5.58 6.60
C LYS A 18 -6.00 -5.78 7.47
N ASN A 19 -6.57 -4.70 7.99
CA ASN A 19 -7.81 -4.76 8.77
C ASN A 19 -8.63 -3.48 8.59
N LYS A 20 -9.93 -3.57 8.87
CA LYS A 20 -10.86 -2.44 8.85
C LYS A 20 -11.39 -2.21 10.26
N SER A 21 -11.32 -0.98 10.71
CA SER A 21 -12.05 -0.42 11.86
C SER A 21 -13.19 0.46 11.34
N ARG A 22 -14.08 0.96 12.22
CA ARG A 22 -15.30 1.71 11.85
C ARG A 22 -15.09 2.67 10.66
N ASN A 23 -14.19 3.65 10.82
CA ASN A 23 -13.97 4.71 9.84
C ASN A 23 -12.57 4.65 9.19
N LEU A 24 -11.77 3.63 9.51
CA LEU A 24 -10.37 3.56 9.06
C LEU A 24 -10.03 2.15 8.61
N ILE A 25 -9.33 2.07 7.49
CA ILE A 25 -8.75 0.85 6.98
C ILE A 25 -7.24 0.94 7.18
N LYS A 26 -6.65 -0.04 7.88
CA LYS A 26 -5.21 -0.17 7.97
C LYS A 26 -4.69 -0.87 6.73
N TRP A 27 -3.73 -0.24 6.07
CA TRP A 27 -2.97 -0.78 4.97
C TRP A 27 -1.53 -1.00 5.42
N ALA A 28 -1.04 -2.23 5.39
CA ALA A 28 0.32 -2.56 5.81
C ALA A 28 1.22 -2.72 4.59
N CYS A 29 2.51 -2.39 4.71
CA CYS A 29 3.48 -2.66 3.64
C CYS A 29 3.40 -4.12 3.20
N CYS A 30 3.51 -4.41 1.90
CA CYS A 30 3.50 -5.79 1.39
C CYS A 30 4.64 -6.66 1.95
N MET A 31 5.70 -6.08 2.51
CA MET A 31 6.77 -6.80 3.22
C MET A 31 6.55 -6.79 4.75
N SER A 32 5.29 -6.79 5.21
CA SER A 32 4.91 -6.59 6.62
C SER A 32 5.54 -7.57 7.62
N LYS A 33 6.08 -8.70 7.16
CA LYS A 33 6.87 -9.64 7.97
C LYS A 33 8.14 -8.99 8.54
N TYR A 34 8.74 -8.04 7.82
CA TYR A 34 9.99 -7.36 8.17
C TYR A 34 9.86 -5.83 8.17
N CYS A 35 8.69 -5.31 7.81
CA CYS A 35 8.42 -3.88 7.70
C CYS A 35 7.22 -3.47 8.54
N LYS A 36 7.38 -2.40 9.34
CA LYS A 36 6.32 -1.85 10.21
C LYS A 36 5.58 -0.66 9.59
N ALA A 37 5.95 -0.26 8.37
CA ALA A 37 5.28 0.81 7.65
C ALA A 37 3.80 0.46 7.39
N HIS A 38 2.94 1.43 7.61
CA HIS A 38 1.50 1.27 7.46
C HIS A 38 0.79 2.61 7.27
N LEU A 39 -0.40 2.55 6.71
CA LEU A 39 -1.30 3.68 6.51
C LEU A 39 -2.63 3.39 7.20
N LYS A 40 -3.26 4.39 7.81
CA LYS A 40 -4.66 4.35 8.18
C LYS A 40 -5.41 5.30 7.25
N ILE A 41 -6.27 4.74 6.42
CA ILE A 41 -6.97 5.46 5.35
C ILE A 41 -8.47 5.42 5.63
N ASP A 42 -9.14 6.56 5.52
CA ASP A 42 -10.60 6.66 5.63
C ASP A 42 -11.31 6.10 4.38
N ASN A 43 -12.64 5.92 4.44
CA ASN A 43 -13.44 5.47 3.31
C ASN A 43 -13.35 6.40 2.07
N ASN A 44 -12.97 7.67 2.26
CA ASN A 44 -12.73 8.63 1.17
C ASN A 44 -11.29 8.56 0.60
N MET A 45 -10.53 7.50 0.87
CA MET A 45 -9.13 7.34 0.44
C MET A 45 -8.17 8.41 0.97
N ILE A 46 -8.55 9.12 2.03
CA ILE A 46 -7.70 10.12 2.70
C ILE A 46 -6.86 9.44 3.77
N ILE A 47 -5.54 9.63 3.71
CA ILE A 47 -4.59 9.15 4.73
C ILE A 47 -4.79 9.99 5.99
N ARG A 48 -5.21 9.36 7.09
CA ARG A 48 -5.39 10.00 8.41
C ARG A 48 -4.18 9.84 9.31
N GLU A 49 -3.45 8.73 9.15
CA GLU A 49 -2.22 8.44 9.88
C GLU A 49 -1.30 7.59 9.00
N ARG A 50 0.02 7.80 9.09
CA ARG A 50 1.00 6.99 8.36
C ARG A 50 2.28 6.80 9.15
N ASN A 51 2.83 5.59 9.08
CA ASN A 51 4.23 5.31 9.32
C ASN A 51 4.87 4.95 7.98
N THR A 52 5.83 5.77 7.53
CA THR A 52 6.51 5.63 6.22
C THR A 52 7.98 5.25 6.34
N GLU A 53 8.42 4.81 7.52
CA GLU A 53 9.77 4.28 7.71
C GLU A 53 9.85 2.83 7.23
N HIS A 54 10.68 2.58 6.22
CA HIS A 54 10.91 1.25 5.65
C HIS A 54 12.36 0.82 5.86
N PRO A 55 12.61 -0.37 6.45
CA PRO A 55 13.95 -0.94 6.57
C PRO A 55 14.37 -1.71 5.30
N HIS A 56 13.77 -1.42 4.15
CA HIS A 56 14.03 -2.11 2.89
C HIS A 56 13.76 -1.20 1.70
N ASP A 57 14.38 -1.55 0.57
CA ASP A 57 14.17 -0.86 -0.69
C ASP A 57 12.75 -1.01 -1.25
N LYS A 58 12.34 -0.03 -2.03
CA LYS A 58 11.11 -0.07 -2.82
C LYS A 58 11.18 -1.22 -3.83
N LYS A 59 10.03 -1.83 -4.11
CA LYS A 59 9.96 -2.84 -5.18
C LYS A 59 9.92 -2.17 -6.55
N GLY A 60 10.40 -2.88 -7.56
CA GLY A 60 10.28 -2.47 -8.95
C GLY A 60 8.80 -2.33 -9.34
N ILE A 61 8.38 -1.10 -9.65
CA ILE A 61 7.05 -0.79 -10.15
C ILE A 61 7.22 0.11 -11.36
N LEU A 62 6.74 -0.36 -12.52
CA LEU A 62 6.77 0.38 -13.77
C LEU A 62 5.42 1.05 -13.98
N LYS A 63 5.42 2.38 -14.15
CA LYS A 63 4.27 3.10 -14.67
C LYS A 63 4.32 3.03 -16.19
N VAL A 64 3.32 2.39 -16.80
CA VAL A 64 3.21 2.34 -18.26
C VAL A 64 2.42 3.54 -18.79
N SER A 65 2.54 3.82 -20.10
CA SER A 65 1.88 4.96 -20.76
C SER A 65 0.36 4.98 -20.58
N SER A 66 -0.29 3.82 -20.40
CA SER A 66 -1.73 3.73 -20.10
C SER A 66 -2.13 4.23 -18.71
N GLY A 67 -1.18 4.67 -17.87
CA GLY A 67 -1.42 5.07 -16.49
C GLY A 67 -1.53 3.90 -15.51
N ARG A 68 -1.45 2.66 -16.00
CA ARG A 68 -1.39 1.45 -15.16
C ARG A 68 0.00 1.29 -14.53
N TYR A 69 0.03 0.59 -13.40
CA TYR A 69 1.26 0.22 -12.72
C TYR A 69 1.45 -1.30 -12.78
N ILE A 70 2.63 -1.73 -13.22
CA ILE A 70 3.04 -3.14 -13.29
C ILE A 70 4.13 -3.38 -12.26
N ARG A 71 3.96 -4.39 -11.42
CA ARG A 71 5.01 -4.83 -10.49
C ARG A 71 5.99 -5.73 -11.26
N LEU A 72 7.27 -5.41 -11.18
CA LEU A 72 8.35 -6.19 -11.80
C LEU A 72 8.71 -7.41 -10.96
#